data_AF-A0A7Y5CR95-F1
#
_entry.id   AF-A0A7Y5CR95-F1
#
_cell.length_a   1.000
_cell.length_b   1.000
_cell.length_c   1.000
_cell.angle_alpha   90.00
_cell.angle_beta   90.00
_cell.angle_gamma   90.00
#
_symmetry.space_group_name_H-M   'P 1'
#
loop_
_entity.id
_entity.type
_entity.pdbx_description
1 polymer ?
#
loop_
_entity_poly.entity_id
_entity_poly.type
_entity_poly.pdbx_seq_one_letter_code
_entity_poly.pdbx_strand_id
1 'polypeptide(L)'
;MMQLRPRWLACSLGVMLALGGARPTQAGEIKSAAASRTAEPAFAYPNRPDELEDRVLDIFEAKCAFAGCHAGTAAPQGLDLTEQGFKASLLSVKSSGLPKFMRVKPGDAGNSYLMGKLRGSASIKGERMPKGAAPLSAEEIKTIESWINSLASDIKIEAPQREYAQAFYGWSLANLPTAEPVEKGAFMYRIAHRFKATVDQGFDQLFGLDGGAFMMTQLAFPLTNDFSLNLARSGLNATFEIGGKWRLLREKTDGSMPVSAALYAGVDWATLKGIPDPANPAAGNLSRTDGERFAIFGQVPITKQFGSRVSAAVVPGILLNGNVTVDGEDPLVTIGLGGKFAFNQKYALFSEIVPIVSGDETALTVGGTRFDGGKQIFNDTFVAGLEIKAGGHVFHLFVTNSGGNTTNQYLSGGNLDFADGDFRLGFNIYRILNYPF
;
A
#
# COMPACT_ATOMS: atom_id res chain seq x y z
N MET A 1 -52.72 19.07 -4.23
CA MET A 1 -52.49 17.61 -4.35
C MET A 1 -51.49 17.19 -3.29
N MET A 2 -51.78 16.07 -2.63
CA MET A 2 -51.23 15.61 -1.36
C MET A 2 -49.74 15.24 -1.46
N GLN A 3 -48.88 15.83 -0.63
CA GLN A 3 -47.47 15.43 -0.51
C GLN A 3 -47.35 14.13 0.32
N LEU A 4 -46.79 13.09 -0.29
CA LEU A 4 -46.38 11.87 0.39
C LEU A 4 -44.89 11.98 0.75
N ARG A 5 -44.59 12.07 2.06
CA ARG A 5 -43.24 11.89 2.59
C ARG A 5 -43.02 10.40 2.91
N PRO A 6 -41.92 9.76 2.50
CA PRO A 6 -41.58 8.44 2.99
C PRO A 6 -40.93 8.53 4.37
N ARG A 7 -41.56 7.92 5.38
CA ARG A 7 -40.97 7.67 6.71
C ARG A 7 -40.15 6.38 6.62
N TRP A 8 -38.83 6.46 6.76
CA TRP A 8 -37.98 5.29 6.94
C TRP A 8 -37.92 4.89 8.41
N LEU A 9 -38.08 3.59 8.65
CA LEU A 9 -38.00 2.92 9.95
C LEU A 9 -36.60 3.10 10.56
N ALA A 10 -36.57 3.54 11.81
CA ALA A 10 -35.39 3.47 12.65
C ALA A 10 -35.07 2.00 13.00
N CYS A 11 -33.91 1.51 12.53
CA CYS A 11 -33.31 0.27 13.03
C CYS A 11 -32.56 0.56 14.33
N SER A 12 -33.20 0.27 15.46
CA SER A 12 -32.59 0.32 16.78
C SER A 12 -31.72 -0.93 16.99
N LEU A 13 -30.40 -0.82 16.85
CA LEU A 13 -29.49 -1.85 17.37
C LEU A 13 -29.29 -1.62 18.88
N GLY A 14 -30.07 -2.32 19.69
CA GLY A 14 -29.87 -2.41 21.13
C GLY A 14 -28.73 -3.37 21.44
N VAL A 15 -27.59 -2.83 21.89
CA VAL A 15 -26.55 -3.62 22.57
C VAL A 15 -26.93 -3.66 24.05
N MET A 16 -27.46 -4.79 24.51
CA MET A 16 -27.64 -5.07 25.94
C MET A 16 -26.28 -5.35 26.57
N LEU A 17 -25.78 -4.40 27.36
CA LEU A 17 -24.79 -4.66 28.42
C LEU A 17 -25.54 -5.33 29.59
N ALA A 18 -25.22 -6.60 29.86
CA ALA A 18 -25.61 -7.25 31.11
C ALA A 18 -24.57 -6.91 32.19
N LEU A 19 -24.90 -5.92 33.04
CA LEU A 19 -24.23 -5.66 34.31
C LEU A 19 -24.86 -6.56 35.39
N GLY A 20 -24.16 -7.64 35.76
CA GLY A 20 -24.49 -8.45 36.93
C GLY A 20 -23.50 -8.15 38.06
N GLY A 21 -23.94 -7.36 39.05
CA GLY A 21 -23.20 -7.14 40.28
C GLY A 21 -23.52 -8.21 41.33
N ALA A 22 -22.50 -8.84 41.90
CA ALA A 22 -22.57 -9.55 43.17
C ALA A 22 -21.30 -9.23 43.99
N ARG A 23 -21.52 -8.89 45.26
CA ARG A 23 -20.53 -8.42 46.26
C ARG A 23 -19.57 -9.54 46.73
N PRO A 24 -18.41 -9.19 47.33
CA PRO A 24 -17.35 -10.13 47.64
C PRO A 24 -17.55 -10.83 48.99
N THR A 25 -17.15 -12.11 49.07
CA THR A 25 -16.91 -12.81 50.33
C THR A 25 -15.50 -13.41 50.34
N GLN A 26 -14.92 -13.39 51.53
CA GLN A 26 -13.54 -13.65 51.93
C GLN A 26 -12.91 -14.96 51.46
N ALA A 27 -11.61 -14.83 51.13
CA ALA A 27 -10.46 -15.63 51.56
C ALA A 27 -10.63 -17.16 51.71
N GLY A 28 -9.92 -17.87 50.83
CA GLY A 28 -9.45 -19.24 51.05
C GLY A 28 -8.16 -19.46 50.25
N GLU A 29 -7.04 -19.61 50.95
CA GLU A 29 -5.77 -20.05 50.38
C GLU A 29 -5.93 -21.40 49.68
N ILE A 30 -5.48 -21.53 48.43
CA ILE A 30 -5.21 -22.84 47.84
C ILE A 30 -3.79 -22.85 47.28
N LYS A 31 -3.05 -23.81 47.82
CA LYS A 31 -1.64 -24.12 47.62
C LYS A 31 -1.31 -24.36 46.14
N SER A 32 -0.14 -23.85 45.76
CA SER A 32 0.57 -24.19 44.53
C SER A 32 0.74 -25.71 44.41
N ALA A 33 0.10 -26.29 43.38
CA ALA A 33 0.44 -27.62 42.89
C ALA A 33 1.32 -27.44 41.66
N ALA A 34 2.59 -27.80 41.80
CA ALA A 34 3.53 -27.92 40.70
C ALA A 34 3.04 -28.98 39.72
N ALA A 35 2.49 -28.54 38.58
CA ALA A 35 2.28 -29.40 37.44
C ALA A 35 3.63 -29.64 36.76
N SER A 36 4.15 -30.85 36.98
CA SER A 36 5.25 -31.46 36.27
C SER A 36 5.18 -31.16 34.78
N ARG A 37 6.17 -30.41 34.26
CA ARG A 37 6.43 -30.36 32.82
C ARG A 37 6.94 -31.74 32.43
N THR A 38 6.06 -32.55 31.87
CA THR A 38 6.49 -33.74 31.12
C THR A 38 7.36 -33.25 29.97
N ALA A 39 8.66 -33.52 30.07
CA ALA A 39 9.59 -33.35 28.97
C ALA A 39 9.08 -34.16 27.78
N GLU A 40 8.85 -33.50 26.65
CA GLU A 40 8.73 -34.20 25.38
C GLU A 40 10.02 -34.99 25.13
N PRO A 41 9.93 -36.23 24.63
CA PRO A 41 11.12 -37.00 24.30
C PRO A 41 11.82 -36.35 23.11
N ALA A 42 13.00 -35.79 23.35
CA ALA A 42 13.90 -35.31 22.31
C ALA A 42 14.37 -36.49 21.45
N PHE A 43 13.75 -36.66 20.27
CA PHE A 43 14.39 -37.37 19.16
C PHE A 43 15.29 -36.37 18.42
N ALA A 44 16.42 -36.05 19.03
CA ALA A 44 17.45 -35.25 18.39
C ALA A 44 18.17 -36.08 17.33
N TYR A 45 17.84 -35.88 16.06
CA TYR A 45 18.75 -36.13 14.95
C TYR A 45 19.41 -34.80 14.60
N PRO A 46 20.65 -34.53 15.03
CA PRO A 46 21.31 -33.29 14.67
C PRO A 46 21.50 -33.27 13.13
N ASN A 47 20.90 -32.28 12.47
CA ASN A 47 21.07 -31.93 11.06
C ASN A 47 20.20 -32.68 10.05
N ARG A 48 18.88 -32.62 10.20
CA ARG A 48 17.98 -32.82 9.06
C ARG A 48 17.95 -31.52 8.20
N PRO A 49 17.99 -31.57 6.86
CA PRO A 49 18.11 -30.38 6.01
C PRO A 49 17.00 -29.34 6.21
N ASP A 50 15.80 -29.79 6.54
CA ASP A 50 14.63 -29.02 6.95
C ASP A 50 14.88 -28.23 8.26
N GLU A 51 15.31 -28.88 9.35
CA GLU A 51 15.57 -28.17 10.63
C GLU A 51 16.77 -27.21 10.56
N LEU A 52 17.79 -27.53 9.76
CA LEU A 52 18.95 -26.64 9.58
C LEU A 52 18.59 -25.41 8.75
N GLU A 53 17.74 -25.59 7.75
CA GLU A 53 17.29 -24.51 6.90
C GLU A 53 16.38 -23.54 7.65
N ASP A 54 15.44 -24.04 8.45
CA ASP A 54 14.58 -23.23 9.31
C ASP A 54 15.41 -22.35 10.25
N ARG A 55 16.46 -22.92 10.86
CA ARG A 55 17.39 -22.15 11.71
C ARG A 55 18.19 -21.10 10.94
N VAL A 56 18.50 -21.33 9.66
CA VAL A 56 19.15 -20.32 8.81
C VAL A 56 18.16 -19.22 8.44
N LEU A 57 16.91 -19.59 8.16
CA LEU A 57 15.83 -18.64 7.92
C LEU A 57 15.60 -17.73 9.12
N ASP A 58 15.52 -18.27 10.34
CA ASP A 58 15.41 -17.50 11.57
C ASP A 58 16.53 -16.45 11.69
N ILE A 59 17.77 -16.85 11.38
CA ILE A 59 18.93 -15.95 11.39
C ILE A 59 18.78 -14.87 10.31
N PHE A 60 18.39 -15.24 9.09
CA PHE A 60 18.19 -14.30 8.00
C PHE A 60 17.08 -13.31 8.30
N GLU A 61 15.92 -13.75 8.78
CA GLU A 61 14.81 -12.88 9.13
C GLU A 61 15.18 -11.92 10.26
N ALA A 62 15.82 -12.42 11.32
CA ALA A 62 16.18 -11.60 12.48
C ALA A 62 17.32 -10.61 12.20
N LYS A 63 18.28 -10.95 11.32
CA LYS A 63 19.55 -10.19 11.19
C LYS A 63 19.80 -9.58 9.82
N CYS A 64 19.07 -10.00 8.79
CA CYS A 64 19.35 -9.63 7.39
C CYS A 64 18.11 -9.11 6.64
N ALA A 65 16.97 -9.78 6.76
CA ALA A 65 15.71 -9.49 6.10
C ALA A 65 14.77 -8.60 6.94
N PHE A 66 15.33 -7.76 7.80
CA PHE A 66 14.54 -6.72 8.46
C PHE A 66 14.24 -5.57 7.49
N ALA A 67 13.20 -4.80 7.81
CA ALA A 67 12.67 -3.78 6.91
C ALA A 67 13.75 -2.79 6.47
N GLY A 68 14.11 -2.85 5.19
CA GLY A 68 15.12 -1.97 4.59
C GLY A 68 16.34 -2.68 4.02
N CYS A 69 16.66 -3.90 4.46
CA CYS A 69 17.96 -4.51 4.19
C CYS A 69 17.93 -5.63 3.16
N HIS A 70 17.24 -6.74 3.38
CA HIS A 70 17.17 -7.86 2.41
C HIS A 70 15.80 -8.57 2.42
N ALA A 71 14.70 -7.80 2.35
CA ALA A 71 13.34 -8.35 2.30
C ALA A 71 12.56 -7.85 1.09
N GLY A 72 11.91 -8.80 0.39
CA GLY A 72 11.00 -8.54 -0.71
C GLY A 72 11.65 -8.03 -2.00
N THR A 73 10.81 -7.66 -2.98
CA THR A 73 11.24 -7.34 -4.35
C THR A 73 12.07 -6.06 -4.51
N ALA A 74 12.12 -5.21 -3.50
CA ALA A 74 12.94 -4.00 -3.49
C ALA A 74 14.30 -4.21 -2.80
N ALA A 75 14.63 -5.46 -2.44
CA ALA A 75 15.88 -5.75 -1.74
C ALA A 75 17.11 -5.33 -2.58
N PRO A 76 18.12 -4.69 -1.96
CA PRO A 76 19.40 -4.37 -2.58
C PRO A 76 19.99 -5.57 -3.32
N GLN A 77 20.48 -5.34 -4.53
CA GLN A 77 21.08 -6.36 -5.40
C GLN A 77 20.13 -7.52 -5.77
N GLY A 78 18.82 -7.35 -5.60
CA GLY A 78 17.84 -8.42 -5.82
C GLY A 78 18.12 -9.62 -4.91
N LEU A 79 18.50 -9.36 -3.65
CA LEU A 79 18.77 -10.39 -2.65
C LEU A 79 17.63 -10.38 -1.61
N ASP A 80 16.58 -11.14 -1.89
CA ASP A 80 15.47 -11.38 -0.97
C ASP A 80 15.82 -12.56 -0.07
N LEU A 81 15.99 -12.32 1.22
CA LEU A 81 16.37 -13.32 2.22
C LEU A 81 15.17 -13.76 3.08
N THR A 82 13.95 -13.47 2.66
CA THR A 82 12.72 -14.03 3.25
C THR A 82 12.58 -15.52 2.92
N GLU A 83 11.76 -16.24 3.70
CA GLU A 83 11.39 -17.65 3.45
C GLU A 83 11.09 -17.95 1.97
N GLN A 84 10.33 -17.07 1.32
CA GLN A 84 9.90 -17.24 -0.06
C GLN A 84 11.02 -17.00 -1.09
N GLY A 85 12.00 -16.15 -0.76
CA GLY A 85 12.96 -15.61 -1.74
C GLY A 85 14.40 -16.11 -1.60
N PHE A 86 14.81 -16.58 -0.41
CA PHE A 86 16.23 -16.74 -0.09
C PHE A 86 16.94 -17.79 -0.93
N LYS A 87 16.34 -18.96 -1.17
CA LYS A 87 16.94 -20.02 -1.99
C LYS A 87 17.27 -19.54 -3.39
N ALA A 88 16.28 -18.95 -4.05
CA ALA A 88 16.44 -18.44 -5.41
C ALA A 88 17.35 -17.23 -5.50
N SER A 89 17.45 -16.46 -4.43
CA SER A 89 18.33 -15.29 -4.36
C SER A 89 19.78 -15.65 -4.04
N LEU A 90 20.04 -16.82 -3.42
CA LEU A 90 21.36 -17.23 -2.91
C LEU A 90 22.01 -18.37 -3.69
N LEU A 91 21.27 -19.47 -3.88
CA LEU A 91 21.85 -20.74 -4.31
C LEU A 91 22.18 -20.70 -5.79
N SER A 92 23.45 -20.96 -6.14
CA SER A 92 23.93 -20.98 -7.53
C SER A 92 23.78 -19.66 -8.29
N VAL A 93 23.54 -18.54 -7.59
CA VAL A 93 23.46 -17.20 -8.15
C VAL A 93 24.83 -16.53 -8.09
N LYS A 94 25.30 -15.92 -9.19
CA LYS A 94 26.58 -15.17 -9.20
C LYS A 94 26.55 -13.98 -8.24
N SER A 95 27.64 -13.75 -7.52
CA SER A 95 27.78 -12.58 -6.65
C SER A 95 27.94 -11.29 -7.47
N SER A 96 27.12 -10.28 -7.19
CA SER A 96 27.25 -8.96 -7.83
C SER A 96 28.54 -8.23 -7.41
N GLY A 97 29.04 -8.50 -6.20
CA GLY A 97 30.24 -7.87 -5.68
C GLY A 97 31.53 -8.48 -6.23
N LEU A 98 31.51 -9.78 -6.52
CA LEU A 98 32.65 -10.54 -6.99
C LEU A 98 32.19 -11.71 -7.89
N PRO A 99 31.88 -11.46 -9.19
CA PRO A 99 31.18 -12.41 -10.07
C PRO A 99 31.87 -13.76 -10.32
N LYS A 100 33.15 -13.89 -9.92
CA LYS A 100 33.88 -15.17 -9.92
C LYS A 100 33.38 -16.17 -8.86
N PHE A 101 32.62 -15.72 -7.86
CA PHE A 101 32.02 -16.58 -6.84
C PHE A 101 30.49 -16.58 -6.96
N MET A 102 29.88 -17.70 -6.54
CA MET A 102 28.45 -17.75 -6.26
C MET A 102 28.16 -17.10 -4.90
N ARG A 103 26.97 -16.50 -4.74
CA ARG A 103 26.48 -15.99 -3.46
C ARG A 103 26.51 -17.11 -2.44
N VAL A 104 25.88 -18.24 -2.77
CA VAL A 104 26.09 -19.53 -2.13
C VAL A 104 26.40 -20.55 -3.22
N LYS A 105 27.50 -21.28 -3.05
CA LYS A 105 27.86 -22.47 -3.83
C LYS A 105 27.37 -23.68 -3.02
N PRO A 106 26.29 -24.36 -3.44
CA PRO A 106 25.76 -25.52 -2.72
C PRO A 106 26.84 -26.58 -2.47
N GLY A 107 26.92 -27.10 -1.26
CA GLY A 107 27.91 -28.09 -0.83
C GLY A 107 29.32 -27.53 -0.57
N ASP A 108 29.54 -26.22 -0.71
CA ASP A 108 30.88 -25.62 -0.60
C ASP A 108 30.83 -24.22 0.02
N ALA A 109 30.74 -24.19 1.35
CA ALA A 109 30.75 -22.95 2.13
C ALA A 109 32.07 -22.17 1.98
N GLY A 110 33.20 -22.86 1.78
CA GLY A 110 34.52 -22.24 1.62
C GLY A 110 34.61 -21.35 0.37
N ASN A 111 33.93 -21.74 -0.71
CA ASN A 111 33.87 -20.96 -1.95
C ASN A 111 32.56 -20.15 -2.11
N SER A 112 31.76 -20.04 -1.05
CA SER A 112 30.53 -19.25 -1.03
C SER A 112 30.81 -17.79 -0.62
N TYR A 113 30.45 -16.83 -1.48
CA TYR A 113 30.71 -15.41 -1.23
C TYR A 113 30.00 -14.89 0.04
N LEU A 114 28.84 -15.45 0.37
CA LEU A 114 28.10 -15.15 1.61
C LEU A 114 28.98 -15.32 2.84
N MET A 115 29.74 -16.41 2.95
CA MET A 115 30.60 -16.68 4.11
C MET A 115 31.70 -15.62 4.27
N GLY A 116 32.27 -15.15 3.15
CA GLY A 116 33.20 -14.03 3.17
C GLY A 116 32.56 -12.75 3.70
N LYS A 117 31.32 -12.45 3.28
CA LYS A 117 30.57 -11.26 3.73
C LYS A 117 30.21 -11.33 5.21
N LEU A 118 29.86 -12.51 5.73
CA LEU A 118 29.55 -12.70 7.16
C LEU A 118 30.79 -12.60 8.04
N ARG A 119 31.91 -13.18 7.61
CA ARG A 119 33.18 -13.19 8.35
C ARG A 119 34.00 -11.89 8.21
N GLY A 120 33.69 -11.05 7.24
CA GLY A 120 34.43 -9.81 6.98
C GLY A 120 35.80 -10.04 6.33
N SER A 121 35.90 -11.03 5.43
CA SER A 121 37.16 -11.35 4.74
C SER A 121 37.68 -10.16 3.93
N ALA A 122 39.00 -9.98 3.87
CA ALA A 122 39.64 -8.91 3.06
C ALA A 122 39.31 -8.98 1.56
N SER A 123 38.84 -10.14 1.07
CA SER A 123 38.48 -10.36 -0.34
C SER A 123 37.08 -9.86 -0.72
N ILE A 124 36.27 -9.39 0.24
CA ILE A 124 34.91 -8.93 -0.04
C ILE A 124 34.90 -7.52 -0.64
N LYS A 125 33.92 -7.27 -1.50
CA LYS A 125 33.58 -5.92 -1.93
C LYS A 125 32.59 -5.28 -0.95
N GLY A 126 32.89 -4.06 -0.52
CA GLY A 126 32.11 -3.32 0.47
C GLY A 126 32.33 -3.83 1.90
N GLU A 127 31.38 -3.57 2.79
CA GLU A 127 31.52 -3.89 4.22
C GLU A 127 31.05 -5.33 4.57
N ARG A 128 31.46 -5.81 5.75
CA ARG A 128 30.96 -7.03 6.38
C ARG A 128 29.44 -6.93 6.58
N MET A 129 28.74 -8.04 6.40
CA MET A 129 27.31 -8.17 6.69
C MET A 129 27.09 -8.84 8.07
N PRO A 130 26.08 -8.41 8.85
CA PRO A 130 25.10 -7.37 8.53
C PRO A 130 25.74 -5.98 8.64
N LYS A 131 25.44 -5.11 7.66
CA LYS A 131 26.07 -3.79 7.54
C LYS A 131 25.59 -2.88 8.68
N GLY A 132 26.52 -2.21 9.36
CA GLY A 132 26.18 -1.26 10.42
C GLY A 132 25.60 -1.89 11.69
N ALA A 133 25.66 -3.22 11.84
CA ALA A 133 25.18 -3.95 13.01
C ALA A 133 26.27 -4.89 13.56
N ALA A 134 26.01 -5.42 14.76
CA ALA A 134 26.87 -6.41 15.39
C ALA A 134 27.12 -7.61 14.46
N PRO A 135 28.32 -8.22 14.48
CA PRO A 135 28.55 -9.48 13.79
C PRO A 135 27.62 -10.58 14.26
N LEU A 136 27.28 -11.51 13.36
CA LEU A 136 26.69 -12.78 13.75
C LEU A 136 27.64 -13.49 14.73
N SER A 137 27.07 -14.25 15.67
CA SER A 137 27.85 -15.08 16.57
C SER A 137 28.57 -16.19 15.79
N ALA A 138 29.58 -16.81 16.42
CA ALA A 138 30.28 -17.94 15.83
C ALA A 138 29.32 -19.11 15.55
N GLU A 139 28.32 -19.32 16.40
CA GLU A 139 27.29 -20.34 16.29
C GLU A 139 26.33 -20.05 15.13
N GLU A 140 25.90 -18.80 14.94
CA GLU A 140 25.05 -18.39 13.81
C GLU A 140 25.79 -18.59 12.49
N ILE A 141 27.07 -18.17 12.41
CA ILE A 141 27.92 -18.37 11.22
C ILE A 141 28.13 -19.86 10.95
N LYS A 142 28.36 -20.67 11.99
CA LYS A 142 28.53 -22.12 11.85
C LYS A 142 27.24 -22.81 11.39
N THR A 143 26.08 -22.30 11.81
CA THR A 143 24.78 -22.81 11.37
C THR A 143 24.60 -22.60 9.86
N ILE A 144 24.88 -21.39 9.37
CA ILE A 144 24.84 -21.07 7.93
C ILE A 144 25.86 -21.91 7.15
N GLU A 145 27.09 -22.04 7.66
CA GLU A 145 28.12 -22.88 7.06
C GLU A 145 27.69 -24.36 6.94
N SER A 146 27.10 -24.90 8.00
CA SER A 146 26.63 -26.29 8.03
C SER A 146 25.48 -26.51 7.05
N TRP A 147 24.55 -25.56 6.95
CA TRP A 147 23.50 -25.58 5.95
C TRP A 147 24.07 -25.55 4.53
N ILE A 148 24.99 -24.63 4.21
CA ILE A 148 25.57 -24.58 2.85
C ILE A 148 26.23 -25.92 2.48
N ASN A 149 26.99 -26.50 3.40
CA ASN A 149 27.68 -27.76 3.16
C ASN A 149 26.74 -28.98 3.12
N SER A 150 25.53 -28.90 3.67
CA SER A 150 24.54 -29.98 3.59
C SER A 150 23.77 -30.00 2.25
N LEU A 151 23.83 -28.91 1.47
CA LEU A 151 23.16 -28.83 0.17
C LEU A 151 23.84 -29.70 -0.89
N ALA A 152 23.03 -30.36 -1.71
CA ALA A 152 23.52 -31.07 -2.89
C ALA A 152 24.16 -30.09 -3.89
N SER A 153 25.33 -30.43 -4.42
CA SER A 153 26.09 -29.57 -5.33
C SER A 153 25.38 -29.29 -6.66
N ASP A 154 24.48 -30.18 -7.07
CA ASP A 154 23.68 -30.14 -8.28
C ASP A 154 22.23 -29.68 -8.05
N ILE A 155 21.95 -29.09 -6.87
CA ILE A 155 20.61 -28.63 -6.52
C ILE A 155 20.07 -27.68 -7.60
N LYS A 156 18.94 -28.09 -8.19
CA LYS A 156 18.19 -27.27 -9.13
C LYS A 156 17.20 -26.45 -8.33
N ILE A 157 17.53 -25.19 -8.12
CA ILE A 157 16.57 -24.22 -7.58
C ILE A 157 15.83 -23.63 -8.76
N GLU A 158 14.61 -24.11 -8.97
CA GLU A 158 13.64 -23.32 -9.71
C GLU A 158 13.41 -22.06 -8.89
N ALA A 159 13.80 -20.91 -9.45
CA ALA A 159 13.39 -19.64 -8.85
C ALA A 159 11.87 -19.68 -8.71
N PRO A 160 11.27 -19.33 -7.55
CA PRO A 160 9.83 -19.28 -7.42
C PRO A 160 9.35 -18.29 -8.48
N GLN A 161 8.84 -18.85 -9.57
CA GLN A 161 8.16 -18.09 -10.58
C GLN A 161 6.91 -17.60 -9.88
N ARG A 162 6.77 -16.29 -9.73
CA ARG A 162 5.50 -15.75 -9.28
C ARG A 162 4.45 -16.28 -10.25
N GLU A 163 3.45 -16.99 -9.73
CA GLU A 163 2.32 -17.44 -10.52
C GLU A 163 1.62 -16.23 -11.17
N TYR A 164 1.80 -15.04 -10.60
CA TYR A 164 1.15 -13.81 -11.00
C TYR A 164 2.10 -12.66 -11.35
N ALA A 165 1.66 -11.82 -12.28
CA ALA A 165 2.30 -10.56 -12.60
C ALA A 165 1.84 -9.47 -11.61
N GLN A 166 2.76 -8.59 -11.23
CA GLN A 166 2.46 -7.44 -10.37
C GLN A 166 2.67 -6.17 -11.17
N ALA A 167 1.64 -5.76 -11.91
CA ALA A 167 1.68 -4.59 -12.78
C ALA A 167 2.10 -3.32 -12.02
N PHE A 168 1.57 -3.13 -10.81
CA PHE A 168 1.87 -1.99 -9.94
C PHE A 168 2.27 -2.48 -8.55
N TYR A 169 3.28 -1.83 -7.96
CA TYR A 169 3.74 -2.18 -6.60
C TYR A 169 2.91 -1.51 -5.51
N GLY A 170 2.20 -0.45 -5.88
CA GLY A 170 1.33 0.29 -4.98
C GLY A 170 -0.07 -0.24 -4.88
N TRP A 171 -0.69 0.09 -3.76
CA TRP A 171 -2.14 -0.01 -3.58
C TRP A 171 -2.89 0.94 -4.54
N SER A 172 -2.25 2.05 -4.90
CA SER A 172 -2.65 2.99 -5.95
C SER A 172 -1.42 3.39 -6.76
N LEU A 173 -1.64 4.06 -7.90
CA LEU A 173 -0.69 5.04 -8.40
C LEU A 173 -0.73 6.28 -7.48
N ALA A 174 -0.87 7.49 -8.03
CA ALA A 174 -1.00 8.68 -7.19
C ALA A 174 -2.38 8.77 -6.55
N ASN A 175 -3.44 8.53 -7.31
CA ASN A 175 -4.82 8.45 -6.81
C ASN A 175 -5.50 7.17 -7.27
N LEU A 176 -5.32 6.77 -8.54
CA LEU A 176 -6.02 5.63 -9.10
C LEU A 176 -5.67 4.32 -8.39
N PRO A 177 -6.67 3.56 -7.88
CA PRO A 177 -6.41 2.28 -7.24
C PRO A 177 -5.85 1.28 -8.24
N THR A 178 -5.01 0.36 -7.76
CA THR A 178 -4.57 -0.81 -8.53
C THR A 178 -5.44 -2.02 -8.18
N ALA A 179 -5.37 -3.07 -9.01
CA ALA A 179 -6.12 -4.31 -8.80
C ALA A 179 -5.57 -5.16 -7.64
N GLU A 180 -4.43 -4.82 -7.07
CA GLU A 180 -3.79 -5.59 -6.01
C GLU A 180 -4.24 -5.06 -4.62
N PRO A 181 -4.97 -5.87 -3.82
CA PRO A 181 -5.22 -5.56 -2.42
C PRO A 181 -3.97 -5.84 -1.57
N VAL A 182 -4.02 -5.45 -0.30
CA VAL A 182 -3.07 -5.99 0.69
C VAL A 182 -3.52 -7.41 1.02
N GLU A 183 -2.59 -8.35 1.11
CA GLU A 183 -2.84 -9.75 1.45
C GLU A 183 -2.58 -10.01 2.95
N LYS A 184 -3.11 -11.11 3.51
CA LYS A 184 -2.89 -11.47 4.92
C LYS A 184 -1.39 -11.57 5.22
N GLY A 185 -1.06 -11.31 6.49
CA GLY A 185 0.32 -11.27 6.97
C GLY A 185 0.90 -9.85 7.01
N ALA A 186 0.24 -8.86 6.40
CA ALA A 186 0.66 -7.47 6.46
C ALA A 186 -0.52 -6.49 6.53
N PHE A 187 -0.24 -5.24 6.86
CA PHE A 187 -1.14 -4.10 6.65
C PHE A 187 -0.39 -3.01 5.87
N MET A 188 -1.12 -2.12 5.22
CA MET A 188 -0.52 -0.96 4.55
C MET A 188 -0.80 0.30 5.35
N TYR A 189 0.22 1.15 5.46
CA TYR A 189 0.08 2.54 5.88
C TYR A 189 0.54 3.46 4.75
N ARG A 190 -0.26 4.50 4.48
CA ARG A 190 0.02 5.50 3.46
C ARG A 190 -0.15 6.92 4.00
N ILE A 191 0.84 7.76 3.68
CA ILE A 191 0.78 9.21 3.79
C ILE A 191 0.73 9.77 2.38
N ALA A 192 -0.18 10.71 2.15
CA ALA A 192 -0.46 11.23 0.84
C ALA A 192 -0.57 12.77 0.96
N HIS A 193 0.36 13.50 0.32
CA HIS A 193 0.61 14.92 0.54
C HIS A 193 0.48 15.71 -0.77
N ARG A 194 -0.36 16.74 -0.79
CA ARG A 194 -0.51 17.67 -1.92
C ARG A 194 -0.23 19.08 -1.41
N PHE A 195 0.77 19.78 -1.96
CA PHE A 195 1.03 21.17 -1.58
C PHE A 195 -0.15 22.05 -2.04
N LYS A 196 -0.61 22.97 -1.19
CA LYS A 196 -1.75 23.84 -1.54
C LYS A 196 -1.38 24.81 -2.67
N ALA A 197 -0.20 25.40 -2.52
CA ALA A 197 0.38 26.33 -3.48
C ALA A 197 0.82 25.64 -4.77
N THR A 198 0.70 26.38 -5.86
CA THR A 198 1.17 26.04 -7.19
C THR A 198 2.69 26.27 -7.31
N VAL A 199 3.31 25.70 -8.33
CA VAL A 199 4.75 25.85 -8.56
C VAL A 199 5.15 27.23 -9.08
N ASP A 200 4.21 27.96 -9.66
CA ASP A 200 4.39 29.30 -10.22
C ASP A 200 4.69 30.38 -9.17
N GLN A 201 4.52 30.08 -7.87
CA GLN A 201 4.88 30.96 -6.75
C GLN A 201 6.38 31.32 -6.73
N GLY A 202 7.21 30.60 -7.48
CA GLY A 202 8.61 30.95 -7.70
C GLY A 202 9.53 30.69 -6.51
N PHE A 203 10.76 31.21 -6.59
CA PHE A 203 11.84 30.89 -5.65
C PHE A 203 11.57 31.38 -4.23
N ASP A 204 10.89 32.52 -4.05
CA ASP A 204 10.59 33.12 -2.74
C ASP A 204 9.59 32.32 -1.91
N GLN A 205 8.90 31.34 -2.53
CA GLN A 205 8.01 30.37 -1.87
C GLN A 205 8.44 28.93 -2.15
N LEU A 206 9.70 28.75 -2.57
CA LEU A 206 10.29 27.46 -2.94
C LEU A 206 9.39 26.63 -3.88
N PHE A 207 8.85 27.27 -4.92
CA PHE A 207 7.93 26.65 -5.89
C PHE A 207 6.71 25.98 -5.23
N GLY A 208 6.16 26.67 -4.23
CA GLY A 208 4.98 26.23 -3.46
C GLY A 208 5.28 25.29 -2.29
N LEU A 209 6.55 24.89 -2.09
CA LEU A 209 6.95 23.97 -1.02
C LEU A 209 6.90 24.62 0.38
N ASP A 210 6.96 25.93 0.49
CA ASP A 210 6.84 26.65 1.78
C ASP A 210 5.37 26.77 2.26
N GLY A 211 4.42 26.42 1.40
CA GLY A 211 2.99 26.51 1.68
C GLY A 211 2.42 25.37 2.53
N GLY A 212 1.17 25.52 2.95
CA GLY A 212 0.43 24.45 3.61
C GLY A 212 0.10 23.28 2.67
N ALA A 213 -0.45 22.19 3.22
CA ALA A 213 -0.74 20.96 2.47
C ALA A 213 -2.15 20.42 2.70
N PHE A 214 -2.68 19.72 1.69
CA PHE A 214 -3.78 18.78 1.84
C PHE A 214 -3.18 17.40 2.13
N MET A 215 -3.33 16.96 3.37
CA MET A 215 -2.79 15.68 3.84
C MET A 215 -3.85 14.60 3.95
N MET A 216 -3.52 13.38 3.56
CA MET A 216 -4.29 12.20 3.89
C MET A 216 -3.41 11.13 4.55
N THR A 217 -3.93 10.51 5.59
CA THR A 217 -3.42 9.25 6.15
C THR A 217 -4.39 8.12 5.81
N GLN A 218 -3.87 6.95 5.44
CA GLN A 218 -4.67 5.79 5.05
C GLN A 218 -4.06 4.51 5.61
N LEU A 219 -4.93 3.62 6.09
CA LEU A 219 -4.60 2.26 6.52
C LEU A 219 -5.39 1.27 5.68
N ALA A 220 -4.76 0.17 5.29
CA ALA A 220 -5.44 -0.98 4.69
C ALA A 220 -5.14 -2.25 5.48
N PHE A 221 -6.21 -2.92 5.93
CA PHE A 221 -6.16 -4.16 6.69
C PHE A 221 -6.76 -5.30 5.87
N PRO A 222 -5.99 -6.35 5.53
CA PRO A 222 -6.53 -7.53 4.87
C PRO A 222 -7.43 -8.34 5.82
N LEU A 223 -8.63 -8.69 5.38
CA LEU A 223 -9.45 -9.71 6.05
C LEU A 223 -9.24 -11.09 5.42
N THR A 224 -8.89 -11.13 4.14
CA THR A 224 -8.49 -12.34 3.37
C THR A 224 -7.32 -12.00 2.45
N ASN A 225 -6.82 -12.97 1.68
CA ASN A 225 -5.80 -12.74 0.65
C ASN A 225 -6.35 -11.98 -0.58
N ASP A 226 -7.68 -11.87 -0.68
CA ASP A 226 -8.36 -11.25 -1.81
C ASP A 226 -9.13 -10.00 -1.40
N PHE A 227 -9.35 -9.77 -0.10
CA PHE A 227 -10.15 -8.67 0.42
C PHE A 227 -9.45 -7.87 1.53
N SER A 228 -9.45 -6.54 1.38
CA SER A 228 -8.91 -5.60 2.36
C SER A 228 -9.88 -4.47 2.67
N LEU A 229 -10.01 -4.12 3.95
CA LEU A 229 -10.71 -2.92 4.42
C LEU A 229 -9.73 -1.75 4.49
N ASN A 230 -10.17 -0.58 4.05
CA ASN A 230 -9.39 0.66 4.00
C ASN A 230 -10.07 1.74 4.84
N LEU A 231 -9.27 2.46 5.60
CA LEU A 231 -9.68 3.61 6.39
C LEU A 231 -8.76 4.77 6.06
N ALA A 232 -9.28 5.91 5.64
CA ALA A 232 -8.48 7.09 5.38
C ALA A 232 -9.07 8.34 6.04
N ARG A 233 -8.21 9.35 6.24
CA ARG A 233 -8.62 10.68 6.69
C ARG A 233 -7.86 11.75 5.93
N SER A 234 -8.56 12.52 5.11
CA SER A 234 -8.03 13.67 4.36
C SER A 234 -8.34 14.98 5.10
N GLY A 235 -7.36 15.87 5.19
CA GLY A 235 -7.50 17.21 5.78
C GLY A 235 -8.47 18.10 5.03
N LEU A 236 -8.67 17.83 3.74
CA LEU A 236 -9.68 18.51 2.93
C LEU A 236 -11.09 18.08 3.39
N ASN A 237 -11.96 19.05 3.68
CA ASN A 237 -13.31 18.88 4.24
C ASN A 237 -13.43 17.98 5.48
N ALA A 238 -12.31 17.77 6.18
CA ALA A 238 -12.23 16.83 7.28
C ALA A 238 -12.81 15.44 6.92
N THR A 239 -12.56 14.98 5.69
CA THR A 239 -13.21 13.79 5.12
C THR A 239 -12.60 12.49 5.63
N PHE A 240 -13.43 11.60 6.17
CA PHE A 240 -13.06 10.19 6.43
C PHE A 240 -13.50 9.32 5.26
N GLU A 241 -12.65 8.40 4.82
CA GLU A 241 -12.98 7.39 3.82
C GLU A 241 -13.02 6.02 4.49
N ILE A 242 -14.06 5.24 4.21
CA ILE A 242 -14.13 3.82 4.56
C ILE A 242 -14.43 3.06 3.27
N GLY A 243 -13.55 2.15 2.87
CA GLY A 243 -13.71 1.39 1.62
C GLY A 243 -13.22 -0.05 1.71
N GLY A 244 -13.75 -0.92 0.88
CA GLY A 244 -13.30 -2.30 0.72
C GLY A 244 -12.73 -2.52 -0.67
N LYS A 245 -11.59 -3.20 -0.79
CA LYS A 245 -11.01 -3.64 -2.06
C LYS A 245 -11.01 -5.16 -2.15
N TRP A 246 -11.67 -5.69 -3.17
CA TRP A 246 -11.81 -7.12 -3.46
C TRP A 246 -11.17 -7.47 -4.82
N ARG A 247 -10.12 -8.29 -4.82
CA ARG A 247 -9.52 -8.88 -6.02
C ARG A 247 -10.48 -9.89 -6.65
N LEU A 248 -10.79 -9.68 -7.92
CA LEU A 248 -11.68 -10.54 -8.72
C LEU A 248 -10.87 -11.44 -9.65
N LEU A 249 -9.86 -10.89 -10.29
CA LEU A 249 -8.96 -11.57 -11.22
C LEU A 249 -7.51 -11.20 -10.89
N ARG A 250 -6.57 -12.10 -11.18
CA ARG A 250 -5.13 -11.82 -11.05
C ARG A 250 -4.40 -12.26 -12.29
N GLU A 251 -3.63 -11.35 -12.89
CA GLU A 251 -2.81 -11.63 -14.07
C GLU A 251 -1.83 -12.75 -13.73
N LYS A 252 -1.81 -13.81 -14.54
CA LYS A 252 -0.90 -14.95 -14.38
C LYS A 252 0.27 -14.86 -15.35
N THR A 253 1.45 -15.28 -14.91
CA THR A 253 2.69 -15.23 -15.72
C THR A 253 2.70 -16.24 -16.87
N ASP A 254 1.90 -17.30 -16.77
CA ASP A 254 1.68 -18.29 -17.84
C ASP A 254 0.67 -17.82 -18.91
N GLY A 255 0.07 -16.64 -18.73
CA GLY A 255 -0.92 -16.06 -19.65
C GLY A 255 -2.32 -16.64 -19.55
N SER A 256 -2.59 -17.61 -18.66
CA SER A 256 -3.93 -18.22 -18.48
C SER A 256 -4.96 -17.22 -17.94
N MET A 257 -4.51 -16.15 -17.28
CA MET A 257 -5.30 -14.97 -16.95
C MET A 257 -4.54 -13.71 -17.39
N PRO A 258 -5.04 -12.93 -18.37
CA PRO A 258 -4.25 -11.87 -19.00
C PRO A 258 -4.21 -10.54 -18.24
N VAL A 259 -5.05 -10.35 -17.21
CA VAL A 259 -5.19 -9.09 -16.46
C VAL A 259 -5.48 -9.36 -14.98
N SER A 260 -5.10 -8.41 -14.12
CA SER A 260 -5.65 -8.33 -12.76
C SER A 260 -6.85 -7.39 -12.77
N ALA A 261 -7.88 -7.72 -11.99
CA ALA A 261 -9.05 -6.86 -11.79
C ALA A 261 -9.51 -6.91 -10.34
N ALA A 262 -9.99 -5.78 -9.81
CA ALA A 262 -10.60 -5.70 -8.49
C ALA A 262 -11.83 -4.80 -8.49
N LEU A 263 -12.62 -4.89 -7.43
CA LEU A 263 -13.64 -3.91 -7.06
C LEU A 263 -13.14 -3.12 -5.85
N TYR A 264 -13.18 -1.79 -5.92
CA TYR A 264 -12.94 -0.91 -4.79
C TYR A 264 -14.18 -0.02 -4.60
N ALA A 265 -14.85 -0.15 -3.45
CA ALA A 265 -16.07 0.59 -3.17
C ALA A 265 -16.11 1.05 -1.72
N GLY A 266 -16.81 2.15 -1.45
CA GLY A 266 -16.82 2.73 -0.13
C GLY A 266 -17.64 4.00 -0.01
N VAL A 267 -17.43 4.67 1.13
CA VAL A 267 -18.11 5.89 1.51
C VAL A 267 -17.09 6.91 2.01
N ASP A 268 -17.22 8.14 1.54
CA ASP A 268 -16.54 9.32 2.03
C ASP A 268 -17.49 10.15 2.91
N TRP A 269 -17.04 10.55 4.10
CA TRP A 269 -17.83 11.27 5.08
C TRP A 269 -17.20 12.63 5.41
N ALA A 270 -17.82 13.71 4.93
CA ALA A 270 -17.35 15.08 5.14
C ALA A 270 -17.75 15.61 6.53
N THR A 271 -16.78 15.76 7.44
CA THR A 271 -17.06 16.11 8.85
C THR A 271 -16.79 17.58 9.23
N LEU A 272 -16.37 18.40 8.26
CA LEU A 272 -16.10 19.82 8.48
C LEU A 272 -17.37 20.52 9.01
N LYS A 273 -17.23 21.34 10.05
CA LYS A 273 -18.35 22.11 10.58
C LYS A 273 -18.65 23.29 9.65
N GLY A 274 -19.91 23.76 9.66
CA GLY A 274 -20.27 24.97 8.92
C GLY A 274 -20.48 24.77 7.42
N ILE A 275 -20.73 23.53 6.97
CA ILE A 275 -21.16 23.28 5.59
C ILE A 275 -22.64 23.67 5.49
N PRO A 276 -23.01 24.66 4.66
CA PRO A 276 -24.41 25.07 4.49
C PRO A 276 -25.28 23.93 3.98
N ASP A 277 -26.56 23.92 4.36
CA ASP A 277 -27.55 23.03 3.76
C ASP A 277 -27.83 23.49 2.31
N PRO A 278 -27.58 22.67 1.28
CA PRO A 278 -27.79 23.07 -0.10
C PRO A 278 -29.27 23.30 -0.45
N ALA A 279 -30.18 22.57 0.21
CA ALA A 279 -31.62 22.73 0.02
C ALA A 279 -32.18 23.93 0.81
N ASN A 280 -31.50 24.35 1.88
CA ASN A 280 -31.90 25.50 2.68
C ASN A 280 -30.72 26.34 3.23
N PRO A 281 -29.96 27.05 2.36
CA PRO A 281 -28.73 27.73 2.77
C PRO A 281 -28.94 28.85 3.81
N ALA A 282 -30.14 29.41 3.86
CA ALA A 282 -30.50 30.48 4.79
C ALA A 282 -30.87 29.96 6.20
N ALA A 283 -31.26 28.69 6.34
CA ALA A 283 -31.73 28.14 7.60
C ALA A 283 -30.64 27.50 8.46
N GLY A 284 -29.47 27.21 7.90
CA GLY A 284 -28.31 26.79 8.67
C GLY A 284 -27.36 25.85 7.95
N ASN A 285 -26.57 25.16 8.76
CA ASN A 285 -25.55 24.23 8.31
C ASN A 285 -26.01 22.79 8.52
N LEU A 286 -25.60 21.90 7.64
CA LEU A 286 -25.80 20.46 7.78
C LEU A 286 -25.22 19.97 9.11
N SER A 287 -25.95 19.11 9.81
CA SER A 287 -25.42 18.23 10.84
C SER A 287 -24.45 17.23 10.22
N ARG A 288 -23.45 16.77 10.99
CA ARG A 288 -22.46 15.78 10.52
C ARG A 288 -23.06 14.45 10.07
N THR A 289 -24.29 14.15 10.48
CA THR A 289 -25.01 12.91 10.20
C THR A 289 -25.97 13.02 9.02
N ASP A 290 -26.09 14.20 8.40
CA ASP A 290 -26.98 14.39 7.27
C ASP A 290 -26.47 13.67 6.03
N GLY A 291 -27.39 13.17 5.20
CA GLY A 291 -27.08 12.27 4.08
C GLY A 291 -26.18 12.92 3.03
N GLU A 292 -26.35 14.22 2.83
CA GLU A 292 -25.60 15.10 1.94
C GLU A 292 -24.09 15.07 2.25
N ARG A 293 -23.71 14.70 3.48
CA ARG A 293 -22.30 14.61 3.89
C ARG A 293 -21.62 13.28 3.54
N PHE A 294 -22.36 12.34 2.97
CA PHE A 294 -21.84 11.02 2.59
C PHE A 294 -21.80 10.87 1.07
N ALA A 295 -20.60 10.77 0.52
CA ALA A 295 -20.39 10.41 -0.88
C ALA A 295 -20.15 8.90 -0.98
N ILE A 296 -20.77 8.23 -1.94
CA ILE A 296 -20.59 6.78 -2.17
C ILE A 296 -19.83 6.60 -3.47
N PHE A 297 -18.81 5.75 -3.46
CA PHE A 297 -18.01 5.49 -4.66
C PHE A 297 -17.88 4.00 -4.97
N GLY A 298 -17.67 3.72 -6.25
CA GLY A 298 -17.26 2.41 -6.74
C GLY A 298 -16.28 2.58 -7.90
N GLN A 299 -15.21 1.80 -7.90
CA GLN A 299 -14.19 1.78 -8.94
C GLN A 299 -13.78 0.33 -9.26
N VAL A 300 -13.51 0.07 -10.53
CA VAL A 300 -13.09 -1.26 -11.01
C VAL A 300 -11.69 -1.15 -11.63
N PRO A 301 -10.61 -1.20 -10.83
CA PRO A 301 -9.27 -1.18 -11.40
C PRO A 301 -8.98 -2.47 -12.17
N ILE A 302 -8.64 -2.30 -13.44
CA ILE A 302 -8.16 -3.35 -14.35
C ILE A 302 -6.72 -3.00 -14.70
N THR A 303 -5.77 -3.87 -14.34
CA THR A 303 -4.35 -3.60 -14.53
C THR A 303 -3.66 -4.72 -15.30
N LYS A 304 -2.67 -4.34 -16.11
CA LYS A 304 -1.86 -5.26 -16.89
C LYS A 304 -0.39 -4.89 -16.88
N GLN A 305 0.47 -5.90 -16.80
CA GLN A 305 1.90 -5.78 -17.07
C GLN A 305 2.23 -6.20 -18.51
N PHE A 306 3.00 -5.37 -19.22
CA PHE A 306 3.53 -5.65 -20.54
C PHE A 306 5.05 -5.83 -20.46
N GLY A 307 5.48 -7.09 -20.51
CA GLY A 307 6.87 -7.45 -20.29
C GLY A 307 7.35 -7.06 -18.89
N SER A 308 8.60 -6.62 -18.75
CA SER A 308 9.18 -6.27 -17.45
C SER A 308 9.16 -4.77 -17.12
N ARG A 309 8.77 -3.90 -18.08
CA ARG A 309 8.95 -2.45 -17.96
C ARG A 309 7.67 -1.65 -18.02
N VAL A 310 6.66 -2.08 -18.77
CA VAL A 310 5.47 -1.27 -19.00
C VAL A 310 4.30 -1.85 -18.21
N SER A 311 3.50 -1.00 -17.59
CA SER A 311 2.24 -1.39 -16.97
C SER A 311 1.17 -0.36 -17.30
N ALA A 312 -0.08 -0.81 -17.43
CA ALA A 312 -1.22 0.06 -17.67
C ALA A 312 -2.37 -0.28 -16.72
N ALA A 313 -3.18 0.73 -16.43
CA ALA A 313 -4.40 0.64 -15.65
C ALA A 313 -5.55 1.34 -16.38
N VAL A 314 -6.74 0.73 -16.34
CA VAL A 314 -8.01 1.36 -16.69
C VAL A 314 -8.94 1.17 -15.49
N VAL A 315 -9.58 2.24 -15.05
CA VAL A 315 -10.35 2.27 -13.81
C VAL A 315 -11.67 2.99 -14.04
N PRO A 316 -12.71 2.31 -14.56
CA PRO A 316 -14.06 2.84 -14.56
C PRO A 316 -14.49 3.13 -13.12
N GLY A 317 -15.13 4.27 -12.90
CA GLY A 317 -15.58 4.71 -11.59
C GLY A 317 -16.94 5.39 -11.63
N ILE A 318 -17.67 5.28 -10.52
CA ILE A 318 -18.90 6.01 -10.25
C ILE A 318 -18.80 6.69 -8.88
N LEU A 319 -19.27 7.92 -8.78
CA LEU A 319 -19.41 8.66 -7.55
C LEU A 319 -20.84 9.18 -7.44
N LEU A 320 -21.45 8.94 -6.29
CA LEU A 320 -22.78 9.40 -5.93
C LEU A 320 -22.67 10.35 -4.74
N ASN A 321 -23.42 11.44 -4.79
CA ASN A 321 -23.43 12.47 -3.76
C ASN A 321 -22.02 13.03 -3.44
N GLY A 322 -21.21 13.26 -4.49
CA GLY A 322 -19.86 13.79 -4.43
C GLY A 322 -19.78 15.28 -4.05
N ASN A 323 -20.82 16.05 -4.38
CA ASN A 323 -20.93 17.47 -4.11
C ASN A 323 -21.90 17.77 -2.95
N VAL A 324 -21.34 17.97 -1.75
CA VAL A 324 -22.08 18.34 -0.54
C VAL A 324 -22.80 19.71 -0.62
N THR A 325 -22.58 20.49 -1.67
CA THR A 325 -23.14 21.84 -1.84
C THR A 325 -24.26 21.92 -2.87
N VAL A 326 -24.63 20.79 -3.50
CA VAL A 326 -25.71 20.70 -4.48
C VAL A 326 -26.70 19.64 -4.03
N ASP A 327 -27.99 19.96 -4.08
CA ASP A 327 -29.06 18.98 -3.85
C ASP A 327 -29.37 18.23 -5.14
N GLY A 328 -29.62 16.92 -5.04
CA GLY A 328 -30.04 16.08 -6.16
C GLY A 328 -29.06 16.01 -7.33
N GLU A 329 -27.76 15.89 -7.07
CA GLU A 329 -26.75 15.79 -8.12
C GLU A 329 -26.85 14.51 -8.98
N ASP A 330 -26.42 14.62 -10.23
CA ASP A 330 -26.23 13.46 -11.10
C ASP A 330 -24.98 12.67 -10.67
N PRO A 331 -24.99 11.33 -10.81
CA PRO A 331 -23.81 10.51 -10.62
C PRO A 331 -22.64 10.96 -11.50
N LEU A 332 -21.46 11.15 -10.91
CA LEU A 332 -20.24 11.28 -11.72
C LEU A 332 -19.83 9.90 -12.22
N VAL A 333 -19.62 9.78 -13.52
CA VAL A 333 -19.00 8.60 -14.12
C VAL A 333 -17.62 8.99 -14.62
N THR A 334 -16.63 8.16 -14.35
CA THR A 334 -15.23 8.43 -14.65
C THR A 334 -14.56 7.23 -15.31
N ILE A 335 -13.51 7.46 -16.09
CA ILE A 335 -12.67 6.38 -16.66
C ILE A 335 -11.21 6.71 -16.40
N GLY A 336 -10.69 6.33 -15.24
CA GLY A 336 -9.29 6.51 -14.89
C GLY A 336 -8.36 5.76 -15.85
N LEU A 337 -7.31 6.41 -16.33
CA LEU A 337 -6.26 5.80 -17.14
C LEU A 337 -4.92 6.01 -16.44
N GLY A 338 -4.15 4.94 -16.28
CA GLY A 338 -2.84 4.97 -15.63
C GLY A 338 -1.78 4.25 -16.45
N GLY A 339 -0.56 4.78 -16.45
CA GLY A 339 0.59 4.19 -17.11
C GLY A 339 1.83 4.23 -16.23
N LYS A 340 2.68 3.21 -16.34
CA LYS A 340 3.99 3.17 -15.68
C LYS A 340 5.05 2.62 -16.63
N PHE A 341 6.21 3.26 -16.64
CA PHE A 341 7.41 2.81 -17.33
C PHE A 341 8.56 2.65 -16.33
N ALA A 342 8.95 1.41 -16.06
CA ALA A 342 10.07 1.08 -15.18
C ALA A 342 11.41 1.11 -15.92
N PHE A 343 12.32 1.95 -15.46
CA PHE A 343 13.71 1.97 -15.93
C PHE A 343 14.47 0.75 -15.41
N ASN A 344 14.20 0.38 -14.17
CA ASN A 344 14.75 -0.77 -13.47
C ASN A 344 13.84 -1.15 -12.28
N GLN A 345 14.32 -2.05 -11.42
CA GLN A 345 13.57 -2.50 -10.25
C GLN A 345 13.34 -1.41 -9.19
N LYS A 346 14.07 -0.28 -9.25
CA LYS A 346 14.02 0.80 -8.26
C LYS A 346 13.23 2.03 -8.72
N TYR A 347 13.38 2.43 -9.98
CA TYR A 347 12.86 3.68 -10.51
C TYR A 347 11.89 3.45 -11.67
N ALA A 348 10.78 4.17 -11.67
CA ALA A 348 9.82 4.20 -12.77
C ALA A 348 9.20 5.58 -12.93
N LEU A 349 8.85 5.96 -14.16
CA LEU A 349 7.91 7.07 -14.39
C LEU A 349 6.49 6.53 -14.38
N PHE A 350 5.55 7.35 -13.93
CA PHE A 350 4.14 7.04 -14.02
C PHE A 350 3.32 8.29 -14.35
N SER A 351 2.15 8.08 -14.93
CA SER A 351 1.14 9.11 -15.12
C SER A 351 -0.25 8.53 -14.95
N GLU A 352 -1.19 9.36 -14.54
CA GLU A 352 -2.61 9.06 -14.49
C GLU A 352 -3.44 10.27 -14.92
N ILE A 353 -4.59 9.99 -15.52
CA ILE A 353 -5.63 10.96 -15.81
C ILE A 353 -6.99 10.35 -15.42
N VAL A 354 -7.90 11.18 -14.92
CA VAL A 354 -9.26 10.77 -14.53
C VAL A 354 -10.29 11.64 -15.25
N PRO A 355 -10.61 11.31 -16.51
CA PRO A 355 -11.72 11.91 -17.24
C PRO A 355 -13.06 11.70 -16.55
N ILE A 356 -13.83 12.78 -16.42
CA ILE A 356 -15.25 12.74 -16.09
C ILE A 356 -16.02 12.59 -17.40
N VAL A 357 -16.76 11.49 -17.56
CA VAL A 357 -17.49 11.18 -18.79
C VAL A 357 -18.99 11.43 -18.68
N SER A 358 -19.50 11.70 -17.47
CA SER A 358 -20.89 12.07 -17.19
C SER A 358 -20.99 12.74 -15.81
N GLY A 359 -21.95 13.66 -15.64
CA GLY A 359 -22.27 14.33 -14.37
C GLY A 359 -21.41 15.56 -14.06
N ASP A 360 -20.60 16.04 -15.01
CA ASP A 360 -19.65 17.13 -14.82
C ASP A 360 -20.28 18.46 -14.39
N GLU A 361 -21.57 18.68 -14.67
CA GLU A 361 -22.33 19.88 -14.28
C GLU A 361 -22.45 20.06 -12.76
N THR A 362 -22.26 19.00 -11.97
CA THR A 362 -22.35 19.03 -10.51
C THR A 362 -21.04 18.68 -9.81
N ALA A 363 -19.96 18.45 -10.56
CA ALA A 363 -18.67 18.05 -9.97
C ALA A 363 -18.10 19.12 -9.00
N LEU A 364 -17.64 18.70 -7.81
CA LEU A 364 -17.05 19.58 -6.81
C LEU A 364 -15.53 19.48 -6.78
N THR A 365 -14.84 20.36 -7.52
CA THR A 365 -13.37 20.41 -7.47
C THR A 365 -12.86 21.00 -6.16
N VAL A 366 -11.61 20.70 -5.80
CA VAL A 366 -10.98 21.25 -4.59
C VAL A 366 -10.90 22.78 -4.66
N GLY A 367 -11.51 23.47 -3.69
CA GLY A 367 -11.56 24.93 -3.68
C GLY A 367 -12.85 25.51 -4.28
N GLY A 368 -13.74 24.65 -4.78
CA GLY A 368 -15.09 25.01 -5.22
C GLY A 368 -15.32 24.83 -6.71
N THR A 369 -16.52 25.18 -7.15
CA THR A 369 -16.92 25.17 -8.55
C THR A 369 -16.38 26.40 -9.27
N ARG A 370 -15.77 26.21 -10.44
CA ARG A 370 -15.30 27.28 -11.31
C ARG A 370 -16.31 27.50 -12.45
N PHE A 371 -16.51 28.76 -12.83
CA PHE A 371 -17.43 29.13 -13.92
C PHE A 371 -16.74 30.04 -14.93
N ASP A 372 -16.97 29.79 -16.21
CA ASP A 372 -16.62 30.70 -17.31
C ASP A 372 -17.86 30.92 -18.19
N GLY A 373 -18.20 32.19 -18.45
CA GLY A 373 -19.42 32.55 -19.19
C GLY A 373 -20.72 32.01 -18.58
N GLY A 374 -20.75 31.72 -17.28
CA GLY A 374 -21.90 31.10 -16.60
C GLY A 374 -21.98 29.57 -16.73
N LYS A 375 -21.03 28.94 -17.42
CA LYS A 375 -20.92 27.48 -17.52
C LYS A 375 -19.87 26.97 -16.53
N GLN A 376 -20.17 25.88 -15.83
CA GLN A 376 -19.19 25.20 -15.00
C GLN A 376 -18.01 24.73 -15.86
N ILE A 377 -16.79 25.05 -15.40
CA ILE A 377 -15.55 24.55 -15.98
C ILE A 377 -14.84 23.66 -14.96
N PHE A 378 -14.30 22.57 -15.45
CA PHE A 378 -13.51 21.62 -14.66
C PHE A 378 -12.35 21.14 -15.51
N ASN A 379 -11.32 20.64 -14.84
CA ASN A 379 -10.22 19.94 -15.48
C ASN A 379 -10.23 18.50 -15.00
N ASP A 380 -9.88 17.56 -15.87
CA ASP A 380 -9.68 16.18 -15.45
C ASP A 380 -8.53 16.10 -14.44
N THR A 381 -8.68 15.26 -13.41
CA THR A 381 -7.58 15.07 -12.47
C THR A 381 -6.42 14.41 -13.19
N PHE A 382 -5.25 15.03 -13.17
CA PHE A 382 -4.04 14.53 -13.79
C PHE A 382 -2.89 14.48 -12.77
N VAL A 383 -2.06 13.45 -12.90
CA VAL A 383 -0.80 13.31 -12.18
C VAL A 383 0.27 12.76 -13.11
N ALA A 384 1.49 13.29 -13.02
CA ALA A 384 2.67 12.65 -13.57
C ALA A 384 3.84 12.73 -12.59
N GLY A 385 4.63 11.68 -12.50
CA GLY A 385 5.69 11.63 -11.50
C GLY A 385 6.66 10.47 -11.59
N LEU A 386 7.53 10.43 -10.60
CA LEU A 386 8.55 9.42 -10.38
C LEU A 386 8.12 8.50 -9.24
N GLU A 387 8.17 7.20 -9.49
CA GLU A 387 8.10 6.15 -8.49
C GLU A 387 9.52 5.70 -8.09
N ILE A 388 9.79 5.71 -6.79
CA ILE A 388 11.05 5.25 -6.20
C ILE A 388 10.75 4.17 -5.17
N LYS A 389 11.39 3.01 -5.31
CA LYS A 389 11.34 1.94 -4.31
C LYS A 389 12.58 2.02 -3.42
N ALA A 390 12.38 2.13 -2.11
CA ALA A 390 13.50 2.14 -1.18
C ALA A 390 13.10 1.55 0.17
N GLY A 391 13.82 0.50 0.57
CA GLY A 391 13.71 -0.08 1.91
C GLY A 391 12.29 -0.44 2.34
N GLY A 392 11.54 -1.14 1.49
CA GLY A 392 10.15 -1.54 1.75
C GLY A 392 9.11 -0.43 1.59
N HIS A 393 9.53 0.80 1.29
CA HIS A 393 8.65 1.90 0.93
C HIS A 393 8.57 2.03 -0.58
N VAL A 394 7.43 2.54 -1.03
CA VAL A 394 7.32 3.14 -2.34
C VAL A 394 6.98 4.61 -2.17
N PHE A 395 7.80 5.44 -2.79
CA PHE A 395 7.65 6.87 -2.85
C PHE A 395 7.13 7.24 -4.23
N HIS A 396 6.08 8.04 -4.28
CA HIS A 396 5.70 8.78 -5.48
C HIS A 396 6.03 10.24 -5.24
N LEU A 397 6.78 10.85 -6.14
CA LEU A 397 6.97 12.30 -6.19
C LEU A 397 6.39 12.77 -7.51
N PHE A 398 5.46 13.72 -7.49
CA PHE A 398 4.66 14.03 -8.66
C PHE A 398 4.21 15.48 -8.73
N VAL A 399 3.79 15.87 -9.93
CA VAL A 399 3.02 17.08 -10.19
C VAL A 399 1.56 16.70 -10.43
N THR A 400 0.63 17.53 -9.96
CA THR A 400 -0.81 17.32 -10.15
C THR A 400 -1.56 18.65 -10.24
N ASN A 401 -2.74 18.64 -10.88
CA ASN A 401 -3.68 19.75 -10.86
C ASN A 401 -4.78 19.60 -9.81
N SER A 402 -4.83 18.50 -9.05
CA SER A 402 -5.85 18.26 -8.03
C SER A 402 -5.29 18.34 -6.62
N GLY A 403 -6.02 18.98 -5.70
CA GLY A 403 -5.72 18.94 -4.26
C GLY A 403 -6.36 17.73 -3.56
N GLY A 404 -7.11 16.92 -4.30
CA GLY A 404 -7.91 15.83 -3.77
C GLY A 404 -7.08 14.62 -3.37
N ASN A 405 -7.50 13.95 -2.29
CA ASN A 405 -6.82 12.76 -1.78
C ASN A 405 -7.75 11.54 -1.70
N THR A 406 -8.94 11.69 -1.12
CA THR A 406 -9.96 10.63 -1.03
C THR A 406 -10.67 10.47 -2.36
N THR A 407 -11.38 9.36 -2.53
CA THR A 407 -12.00 8.96 -3.78
C THR A 407 -12.98 10.02 -4.29
N ASN A 408 -13.86 10.54 -3.44
CA ASN A 408 -14.76 11.63 -3.84
C ASN A 408 -14.02 12.91 -4.28
N GLN A 409 -12.87 13.21 -3.67
CA GLN A 409 -12.13 14.44 -3.91
C GLN A 409 -11.42 14.44 -5.27
N TYR A 410 -10.78 13.33 -5.65
CA TYR A 410 -10.05 13.28 -6.92
C TYR A 410 -10.91 12.84 -8.11
N LEU A 411 -12.00 12.10 -7.90
CA LEU A 411 -12.97 11.77 -8.95
C LEU A 411 -13.77 13.00 -9.41
N SER A 412 -13.90 14.01 -8.56
CA SER A 412 -14.60 15.27 -8.88
C SER A 412 -13.78 16.27 -9.70
N GLY A 413 -12.58 15.88 -10.15
CA GLY A 413 -11.73 16.67 -11.04
C GLY A 413 -10.61 17.48 -10.36
N GLY A 414 -9.76 18.06 -11.22
CA GLY A 414 -8.67 18.95 -10.89
C GLY A 414 -9.11 20.41 -10.80
N ASN A 415 -8.57 21.12 -9.81
CA ASN A 415 -8.89 22.51 -9.54
C ASN A 415 -7.91 23.51 -10.16
N LEU A 416 -6.88 23.03 -10.83
CA LEU A 416 -5.91 23.83 -11.57
C LEU A 416 -5.90 23.44 -13.06
N ASP A 417 -5.32 24.29 -13.88
CA ASP A 417 -5.14 24.05 -15.31
C ASP A 417 -3.68 23.82 -15.67
N PHE A 418 -3.37 22.62 -16.17
CA PHE A 418 -2.03 22.32 -16.65
C PHE A 418 -1.64 23.15 -17.88
N ALA A 419 -2.61 23.56 -18.71
CA ALA A 419 -2.35 24.37 -19.89
C ALA A 419 -1.82 25.77 -19.53
N ASP A 420 -2.26 26.30 -18.39
CA ASP A 420 -1.82 27.59 -17.86
C ASP A 420 -0.50 27.49 -17.06
N GLY A 421 0.07 26.28 -16.94
CA GLY A 421 1.23 26.01 -16.10
C GLY A 421 0.90 25.86 -14.61
N ASP A 422 -0.39 25.82 -14.26
CA ASP A 422 -0.85 25.71 -12.88
C ASP A 422 -0.87 24.24 -12.44
N PHE A 423 0.17 23.86 -11.73
CA PHE A 423 0.23 22.57 -11.03
C PHE A 423 0.89 22.73 -9.67
N ARG A 424 0.62 21.76 -8.80
CA ARG A 424 1.23 21.65 -7.48
C ARG A 424 2.10 20.42 -7.40
N LEU A 425 3.08 20.48 -6.52
CA LEU A 425 3.86 19.31 -6.14
C LEU A 425 3.06 18.44 -5.16
N GLY A 426 3.35 17.15 -5.17
CA GLY A 426 2.80 16.21 -4.21
C GLY A 426 3.68 14.98 -4.08
N PHE A 427 3.43 14.23 -3.01
CA PHE A 427 4.06 12.95 -2.81
C PHE A 427 3.13 11.96 -2.11
N ASN A 428 3.34 10.67 -2.40
CA ASN A 428 2.81 9.58 -1.60
C ASN A 428 3.96 8.78 -1.02
N ILE A 429 3.78 8.31 0.20
CA ILE A 429 4.64 7.32 0.84
C ILE A 429 3.71 6.25 1.32
N TYR A 430 3.86 5.04 0.79
CA TYR A 430 3.20 3.89 1.40
C TYR A 430 4.20 2.80 1.72
N ARG A 431 3.87 2.06 2.76
CA ARG A 431 4.65 0.94 3.26
C ARG A 431 3.70 -0.19 3.60
N ILE A 432 4.07 -1.38 3.15
CA ILE A 432 3.47 -2.61 3.61
C ILE A 432 4.28 -3.08 4.82
N LEU A 433 3.61 -3.31 5.93
CA LEU A 433 4.16 -3.66 7.23
C LEU A 433 3.63 -5.04 7.60
N ASN A 434 4.53 -6.00 7.79
CA ASN A 434 4.14 -7.32 8.25
C ASN A 434 3.60 -7.24 9.69
N TYR A 435 2.64 -8.10 10.02
CA TYR A 435 2.19 -8.23 11.40
C TYR A 435 3.35 -8.76 12.27
N PRO A 436 3.59 -8.18 13.45
CA PRO A 436 4.66 -8.63 14.34
C PRO A 436 4.29 -9.85 15.20
N PHE A 437 3.23 -10.59 14.87
CA PHE A 437 2.64 -11.61 15.74
C PHE A 437 2.36 -12.92 15.04
#